data_AF-A0A359E1J5-F1
#
_entry.id   AF-A0A359E1J5-F1
#
_cell.length_a   1.000
_cell.length_b   1.000
_cell.length_c   1.000
_cell.angle_alpha   90.00
_cell.angle_beta   90.00
_cell.angle_gamma   90.00
#
_symmetry.space_group_name_H-M   'P 1'
#
loop_
_entity.id
_entity.type
_entity.pdbx_description
1 polymer ?
#
loop_
_entity_poly.entity_id
_entity_poly.type
_entity_poly.pdbx_seq_one_letter_code
_entity_poly.pdbx_strand_id
1 'polypeptide(L)'
;MKSVKATILSILFATVFLGSTLAQTLQMEVLREIGAAPSAERIEADITTLVEFGTRHTLSDTTSDTRGIGAARRWIKAEFERISADCGGCLEVFYVSDVIEGTRRIPEPTNVVNVVAI
;
A
#
# COMPACT_ATOMS: atom_id res chain seq x y z
N MET A 1 -9.21 -59.56 -1.57
CA MET A 1 -8.48 -58.54 -2.36
C MET A 1 -9.37 -57.41 -2.91
N LYS A 2 -10.57 -57.68 -3.45
CA LYS A 2 -11.45 -56.62 -4.01
C LYS A 2 -12.00 -55.64 -2.95
N SER A 3 -12.41 -56.15 -1.79
CA SER A 3 -12.92 -55.34 -0.66
C SER A 3 -11.85 -54.41 -0.06
N VAL A 4 -10.63 -54.92 0.15
CA VAL A 4 -9.51 -54.13 0.71
C VAL A 4 -9.13 -52.95 -0.19
N LYS A 5 -9.12 -53.15 -1.52
CA LYS A 5 -8.85 -52.07 -2.49
C LYS A 5 -9.94 -50.99 -2.48
N ALA A 6 -11.20 -51.39 -2.33
CA ALA A 6 -12.32 -50.46 -2.22
C ALA A 6 -12.23 -49.62 -0.93
N THR A 7 -11.90 -50.24 0.21
CA THR A 7 -11.73 -49.52 1.49
C THR A 7 -10.57 -48.52 1.44
N ILE A 8 -9.43 -48.90 0.85
CA ILE A 8 -8.28 -47.99 0.70
C ILE A 8 -8.65 -46.79 -0.20
N LEU A 9 -9.35 -47.04 -1.31
CA LEU A 9 -9.79 -45.99 -2.22
C LEU A 9 -10.79 -45.03 -1.56
N SER A 10 -11.73 -45.55 -0.76
CA SER A 10 -12.68 -44.73 0.00
C SER A 10 -12.00 -43.89 1.08
N ILE A 11 -11.01 -44.44 1.79
CA ILE A 11 -10.23 -43.69 2.78
C ILE A 11 -9.42 -42.59 2.10
N LEU A 12 -8.76 -42.90 0.98
CA LEU A 12 -7.99 -41.92 0.21
C LEU A 12 -8.89 -40.76 -0.27
N PHE A 13 -10.07 -41.08 -0.79
CA PHE A 13 -11.05 -40.08 -1.22
C PHE A 13 -11.55 -39.21 -0.05
N ALA A 14 -11.84 -39.81 1.11
CA ALA A 14 -12.24 -39.07 2.30
C ALA A 14 -11.12 -38.14 2.82
N THR A 15 -9.87 -38.60 2.81
CA THR A 15 -8.72 -37.77 3.23
C THR A 15 -8.48 -36.58 2.28
N VAL A 16 -8.65 -36.76 0.97
CA VAL A 16 -8.56 -35.66 0.00
C VAL A 16 -9.69 -34.65 0.24
N PHE A 17 -10.91 -35.13 0.47
CA PHE A 17 -12.07 -34.26 0.72
C PHE A 17 -11.91 -33.42 2.00
N LEU A 18 -11.48 -34.01 3.12
CA LEU A 18 -11.19 -33.27 4.36
C LEU A 18 -10.01 -32.28 4.21
N GLY A 19 -8.99 -32.65 3.45
CA GLY A 19 -7.86 -31.76 3.17
C GLY A 19 -8.29 -30.52 2.38
N SER A 20 -9.17 -30.68 1.39
CA SER A 20 -9.69 -29.57 0.59
C SER A 20 -10.56 -28.59 1.39
N THR A 21 -11.39 -29.06 2.31
CA THR A 21 -12.23 -28.18 3.13
C THR A 21 -11.39 -27.36 4.13
N LEU A 22 -10.40 -27.97 4.77
CA LEU A 22 -9.47 -27.29 5.67
C LEU A 22 -8.69 -26.17 4.93
N ALA A 23 -8.18 -26.46 3.73
CA ALA A 23 -7.49 -25.47 2.91
C ALA A 23 -8.38 -24.27 2.55
N GLN A 24 -9.64 -24.52 2.18
CA GLN A 24 -10.62 -23.47 1.89
C GLN A 24 -10.91 -22.60 3.14
N THR A 25 -11.05 -23.21 4.32
CA THR A 25 -11.33 -22.45 5.55
C THR A 25 -10.18 -21.52 5.95
N LEU A 26 -8.93 -21.98 5.81
CA LEU A 26 -7.75 -21.15 6.10
C LEU A 26 -7.66 -19.94 5.16
N GLN A 27 -7.88 -20.17 3.86
CA GLN A 27 -7.86 -19.11 2.87
C GLN A 27 -8.96 -18.07 3.13
N MET A 28 -10.15 -18.51 3.53
CA MET A 28 -11.25 -17.60 3.89
C MET A 28 -10.94 -16.77 5.13
N GLU A 29 -10.24 -17.32 6.12
CA GLU A 29 -9.83 -16.56 7.32
C GLU A 29 -8.83 -15.46 6.97
N VAL A 30 -7.80 -15.76 6.18
CA VAL A 30 -6.82 -14.77 5.72
C VAL A 30 -7.49 -13.65 4.92
N LEU A 31 -8.41 -13.99 4.01
CA LEU A 31 -9.14 -12.98 3.25
C LEU A 31 -10.02 -12.09 4.13
N ARG A 32 -10.61 -12.65 5.20
CA ARG A 32 -11.37 -11.88 6.18
C ARG A 32 -10.48 -10.93 6.98
N GLU A 33 -9.30 -11.39 7.39
CA GLU A 33 -8.31 -10.55 8.07
C GLU A 33 -7.88 -9.39 7.18
N ILE A 34 -7.51 -9.66 5.92
CA ILE A 34 -7.17 -8.62 4.93
C ILE A 34 -8.35 -7.66 4.74
N GLY A 35 -9.57 -8.17 4.63
CA GLY A 35 -10.77 -7.33 4.47
C GLY A 35 -11.10 -6.47 5.69
N ALA A 36 -10.70 -6.88 6.89
CA ALA A 36 -10.91 -6.16 8.14
C ALA A 36 -9.73 -5.26 8.55
N ALA A 37 -8.55 -5.43 7.95
CA ALA A 37 -7.34 -4.68 8.26
C ALA A 37 -7.42 -3.16 7.96
N PRO A 38 -8.11 -2.68 6.91
CA PRO A 38 -8.25 -1.26 6.66
C PRO A 38 -8.96 -0.54 7.82
N SER A 39 -8.44 0.61 8.22
CA SER A 39 -9.02 1.46 9.25
C SER A 39 -9.56 2.73 8.63
N ALA A 40 -10.88 2.93 8.71
CA ALA A 40 -11.52 4.15 8.22
C ALA A 40 -10.95 5.41 8.89
N GLU A 41 -10.71 5.34 10.20
CA GLU A 41 -10.19 6.47 10.97
C GLU A 41 -8.76 6.85 10.58
N ARG A 42 -7.87 5.87 10.33
CA ARG A 42 -6.53 6.16 9.79
C ARG A 42 -6.60 6.80 8.40
N ILE A 43 -7.45 6.28 7.52
CA ILE A 43 -7.63 6.84 6.17
C ILE A 43 -8.14 8.29 6.25
N GLU A 44 -9.09 8.57 7.14
CA GLU A 44 -9.59 9.94 7.36
C GLU A 44 -8.50 10.87 7.88
N ALA A 45 -7.68 10.43 8.84
CA ALA A 45 -6.57 11.21 9.37
C ALA A 45 -5.53 11.56 8.30
N ASP A 46 -5.18 10.60 7.44
CA ASP A 46 -4.25 10.82 6.32
C ASP A 46 -4.82 11.80 5.30
N ILE A 47 -6.09 11.63 4.92
CA ILE A 47 -6.78 12.54 4.00
C ILE A 47 -6.83 13.95 4.58
N THR A 48 -7.16 14.08 5.87
CA THR A 48 -7.23 15.36 6.57
C THR A 48 -5.89 16.06 6.53
N THR A 49 -4.82 15.36 6.91
CA THR A 49 -3.45 15.88 6.85
C THR A 49 -3.07 16.35 5.43
N LEU A 50 -3.37 15.54 4.42
CA LEU A 50 -3.09 15.88 3.02
C LEU A 50 -3.88 17.09 2.51
N VAL A 51 -5.10 17.30 3.00
CA VAL A 51 -5.94 18.46 2.65
C VAL A 51 -5.47 19.72 3.38
N GLU A 52 -5.01 19.59 4.63
CA GLU A 52 -4.57 20.72 5.48
C GLU A 52 -3.33 21.43 4.93
N PHE A 53 -2.51 20.78 4.09
CA PHE A 53 -1.45 21.48 3.33
C PHE A 53 -1.99 22.55 2.36
N GLY A 54 -3.31 22.60 2.14
CA GLY A 54 -4.03 23.74 1.58
C GLY A 54 -3.94 23.89 0.05
N THR A 55 -3.04 23.20 -0.63
CA THR A 55 -2.98 23.15 -2.10
C THR A 55 -2.24 21.92 -2.61
N ARG A 56 -2.66 21.42 -3.77
CA ARG A 56 -2.04 20.30 -4.50
C ARG A 56 -1.42 20.77 -5.83
N HIS A 57 -1.25 22.07 -6.00
CA HIS A 57 -0.75 22.64 -7.25
C HIS A 57 0.77 22.43 -7.38
N THR A 58 1.23 21.97 -8.54
CA THR A 58 2.66 21.70 -8.81
C THR A 58 3.55 22.93 -8.57
N LEU A 59 3.04 24.12 -8.88
CA LEU A 59 3.76 25.39 -8.69
C LEU A 59 3.54 26.03 -7.31
N SER A 60 3.00 25.29 -6.33
CA SER A 60 2.82 25.82 -4.97
C SER A 60 4.14 25.86 -4.18
N ASP A 61 4.11 26.50 -3.02
CA ASP A 61 5.27 26.64 -2.15
C ASP A 61 5.92 25.27 -1.83
N THR A 62 7.25 25.26 -1.90
CA THR A 62 8.08 24.08 -1.62
C THR A 62 8.89 24.21 -0.33
N THR A 63 8.93 25.42 0.24
CA THR A 63 9.78 25.80 1.37
C THR A 63 9.05 25.75 2.71
N SER A 64 7.77 26.13 2.74
CA SER A 64 6.96 26.00 3.95
C SER A 64 6.92 24.56 4.47
N ASP A 65 6.97 24.42 5.79
CA ASP A 65 6.83 23.13 6.50
C ASP A 65 5.37 22.73 6.72
N THR A 66 4.42 23.66 6.56
CA THR A 66 3.01 23.45 6.92
C THR A 66 2.05 23.63 5.75
N ARG A 67 2.50 24.19 4.62
CA ARG A 67 1.65 24.46 3.46
C ARG A 67 2.34 24.13 2.15
N GLY A 68 1.55 23.73 1.16
CA GLY A 68 2.00 23.52 -0.21
C GLY A 68 2.60 22.15 -0.47
N ILE A 69 2.99 21.94 -1.73
CA ILE A 69 3.47 20.64 -2.21
C ILE A 69 4.79 20.21 -1.55
N GLY A 70 5.60 21.17 -1.09
CA GLY A 70 6.84 20.90 -0.36
C GLY A 70 6.62 20.23 0.99
N ALA A 71 5.68 20.74 1.78
CA ALA A 71 5.29 20.13 3.05
C ALA A 71 4.69 18.74 2.81
N ALA A 72 3.76 18.63 1.86
CA ALA A 72 3.09 17.38 1.53
C ALA A 72 4.08 16.27 1.12
N ARG A 73 5.05 16.54 0.23
CA ARG A 73 6.03 15.51 -0.20
C ARG A 73 6.96 15.05 0.93
N ARG A 74 7.28 15.93 1.90
CA ARG A 74 8.09 15.56 3.06
C ARG A 74 7.30 14.67 4.01
N TRP A 75 6.03 15.02 4.23
CA TRP A 75 5.11 14.18 5.00
C TRP A 75 4.90 12.80 4.37
N ILE A 76 4.62 12.73 3.06
CA ILE A 76 4.45 11.45 2.35
C ILE A 76 5.72 10.58 2.46
N LYS A 77 6.91 11.19 2.30
CA LYS A 77 8.17 10.45 2.44
C LYS A 77 8.34 9.88 3.84
N ALA A 78 8.07 10.68 4.87
CA ALA A 78 8.15 10.23 6.25
C ALA A 78 7.16 9.10 6.54
N GLU A 79 5.95 9.15 5.97
CA GLU A 79 4.95 8.10 6.15
C GLU A 79 5.37 6.79 5.47
N PHE A 80 5.94 6.84 4.26
CA PHE A 80 6.51 5.66 3.62
C PHE A 80 7.69 5.07 4.41
N GLU A 81 8.56 5.92 4.97
CA GLU A 81 9.66 5.45 5.83
C GLU A 81 9.15 4.78 7.10
N ARG A 82 8.09 5.35 7.71
CA ARG A 82 7.42 4.76 8.88
C ARG A 82 6.82 3.39 8.54
N ILE A 83 6.12 3.28 7.42
CA ILE A 83 5.55 2.01 6.94
C ILE A 83 6.66 0.98 6.68
N SER A 84 7.78 1.41 6.07
CA SER A 84 8.94 0.54 5.85
C SER A 84 9.49 0.00 7.18
N ALA A 85 9.63 0.87 8.19
CA ALA A 85 10.09 0.45 9.51
C ALA A 85 9.15 -0.58 10.17
N ASP A 86 7.83 -0.37 10.07
CA ASP A 86 6.81 -1.27 10.62
C ASP A 86 6.87 -2.68 10.01
N CYS A 87 7.26 -2.80 8.74
CA CYS A 87 7.44 -4.08 8.05
C CYS A 87 8.89 -4.62 8.09
N GLY A 88 9.78 -4.02 8.89
CA GLY A 88 11.17 -4.49 9.04
C GLY A 88 12.12 -4.06 7.90
N GLY A 89 11.87 -2.91 7.29
CA GLY A 89 12.67 -2.35 6.19
C GLY A 89 12.29 -2.90 4.82
N CYS A 90 11.01 -3.23 4.61
CA CYS A 90 10.56 -3.86 3.37
C CYS A 90 10.47 -2.92 2.16
N LEU A 91 10.63 -1.60 2.36
CA LEU A 91 10.56 -0.60 1.28
C LEU A 91 11.85 0.24 1.22
N GLU A 92 12.31 0.51 0.01
CA GLU A 92 13.27 1.58 -0.29
C GLU A 92 12.51 2.88 -0.62
N VAL A 93 12.75 3.95 0.14
CA VAL A 93 12.02 5.22 0.01
C VAL A 93 12.94 6.35 -0.44
N PHE A 94 12.68 6.93 -1.60
CA PHE A 94 13.53 7.96 -2.19
C PHE A 94 12.75 8.97 -3.05
N TYR A 95 13.42 10.07 -3.40
CA TYR A 95 12.90 11.07 -4.32
C TYR A 95 13.39 10.81 -5.73
N VAL A 96 12.49 10.99 -6.70
CA VAL A 96 12.84 11.12 -8.12
C VAL A 96 12.43 12.52 -8.55
N SER A 97 13.33 13.28 -9.16
CA SER A 97 13.07 14.68 -9.51
C SER A 97 13.59 15.06 -10.88
N ASP A 98 12.92 16.01 -11.52
CA ASP A 98 13.36 16.65 -12.76
C ASP A 98 12.93 18.12 -12.81
N VAL A 99 13.65 18.95 -13.56
CA VAL A 99 13.29 20.35 -13.78
C VAL A 99 12.48 20.45 -15.07
N ILE A 100 11.22 20.86 -14.93
CA ILE A 100 10.32 21.08 -16.06
C ILE A 100 10.14 22.58 -16.29
N GLU A 101 10.21 23.02 -17.54
CA GLU A 101 10.09 24.42 -17.93
C GLU A 101 9.52 24.59 -19.35
N GLY A 102 9.20 25.84 -19.74
CA GLY A 102 8.86 26.18 -21.13
C GLY A 102 7.50 25.66 -21.62
N THR A 103 6.63 25.19 -20.73
CA THR A 103 5.28 24.73 -21.08
C THR A 103 4.22 25.75 -20.70
N ARG A 104 3.03 25.67 -21.31
CA ARG A 104 1.89 26.53 -20.93
C ARG A 104 1.51 26.43 -19.45
N ARG A 105 1.71 25.25 -18.83
CA ARG A 105 1.35 24.98 -17.43
C ARG A 105 2.49 25.28 -16.45
N ILE A 106 3.73 25.17 -16.92
CA ILE A 106 4.97 25.38 -16.16
C ILE A 106 5.87 26.27 -17.04
N PRO A 107 5.64 27.60 -17.05
CA PRO A 107 6.41 28.50 -17.89
C PRO A 107 7.84 28.70 -17.37
N GLU A 108 7.99 28.82 -16.05
CA GLU A 108 9.26 29.01 -15.37
C GLU A 108 9.85 27.66 -14.91
N PRO A 109 11.19 27.55 -14.82
CA PRO A 109 11.85 26.35 -14.32
C PRO A 109 11.32 25.93 -12.95
N THR A 110 10.74 24.72 -12.89
CA THR A 110 10.15 24.16 -11.67
C THR A 110 10.68 22.76 -11.44
N ASN A 111 11.24 22.53 -10.24
CA ASN A 111 11.66 21.20 -9.80
C ASN A 111 10.44 20.35 -9.41
N VAL A 112 10.08 19.39 -10.25
CA VAL A 112 8.98 18.44 -10.02
C VAL A 112 9.56 17.20 -9.36
N VAL A 113 8.94 16.77 -8.25
CA VAL A 113 9.46 15.69 -7.41
C VAL A 113 8.38 14.65 -7.15
N ASN A 114 8.72 13.39 -7.39
CA ASN A 114 7.97 12.21 -6.99
C ASN A 114 8.54 11.64 -5.70
N VAL A 115 7.65 11.15 -4.82
CA VAL A 115 8.02 10.33 -3.67
C VAL A 115 7.73 8.88 -4.03
N VAL A 116 8.75 8.03 -3.99
CA VAL A 116 8.66 6.63 -4.43
C VAL A 116 9.00 5.72 -3.26
N ALA A 117 8.23 4.63 -3.12
CA ALA A 117 8.50 3.53 -2.21
C ALA A 117 8.29 2.21 -2.97
N ILE A 118 9.30 1.33 -2.99
CA ILE A 118 9.30 0.03 -3.69
C ILE A 118 9.90 -1.09 -2.86
#